data_AF-A0A9E3VIM5-F1
#
_entry.id   AF-A0A9E3VIM5-F1
#
_cell.length_a   1.000
_cell.length_b   1.000
_cell.length_c   1.000
_cell.angle_alpha   90.00
_cell.angle_beta   90.00
_cell.angle_gamma   90.00
#
_symmetry.space_group_name_H-M   'P 1'
#
loop_
_entity.id
_entity.type
_entity.pdbx_description
1 polymer ?
#
loop_
_entity_poly.entity_id
_entity_poly.type
_entity_poly.pdbx_seq_one_letter_code
_entity_poly.pdbx_strand_id
1 'polypeptide(L)'
;MKAGTRGVMISFAKNSIMSEDSKSGRHSFIQLNIALDANHIPENIQWEASDDGQGLHDAKAMLLGLWDTKQSNGISIDLWTKEMTIPEMHIFFYQSLLSMSDTIVRATQEPELGEMFRNFATSFMKKVNTST
;
A
#
# COMPACT_ATOMS: atom_id res chain seq x y z
N MET A 1 29.12 27.81 -3.75
CA MET A 1 28.64 26.97 -2.64
C MET A 1 28.05 25.70 -3.22
N LYS A 2 28.64 24.53 -2.93
CA LYS A 2 28.08 23.22 -3.27
C LYS A 2 27.09 22.84 -2.17
N ALA A 3 25.81 22.63 -2.52
CA ALA A 3 24.82 22.05 -1.62
C ALA A 3 24.67 20.58 -1.98
N GLY A 4 25.13 19.71 -1.08
CA GLY A 4 25.02 18.26 -1.18
C GLY A 4 23.66 17.75 -0.70
N THR A 5 23.03 16.96 -1.57
CA THR A 5 22.32 15.68 -1.37
C THR A 5 21.70 15.39 0.01
N ARG A 6 20.41 15.04 0.01
CA ARG A 6 19.86 13.76 0.52
C ARG A 6 18.49 13.50 -0.11
N GLY A 7 18.48 13.20 -1.40
CA GLY A 7 17.35 12.50 -2.01
C GLY A 7 17.40 11.04 -1.54
N VAL A 8 16.26 10.50 -1.11
CA VAL A 8 16.12 9.05 -0.93
C VAL A 8 16.12 8.44 -2.33
N MET A 9 17.31 8.06 -2.83
CA MET A 9 17.40 7.23 -4.02
C MET A 9 16.96 5.81 -3.62
N ILE A 10 15.72 5.46 -3.95
CA ILE A 10 15.34 4.05 -4.03
C ILE A 10 15.87 3.54 -5.38
N SER A 11 17.13 3.10 -5.38
CA SER A 11 17.70 2.37 -6.50
C SER A 11 17.14 0.95 -6.48
N PHE A 12 16.14 0.67 -7.32
CA PHE A 12 15.81 -0.71 -7.65
C PHE A 12 16.92 -1.28 -8.52
N ALA A 13 17.83 -2.04 -7.90
CA ALA A 13 18.72 -2.90 -8.67
C ALA A 13 17.86 -3.84 -9.51
N LYS A 14 18.08 -3.87 -10.83
CA LYS A 14 17.76 -5.05 -11.64
C LYS A 14 18.68 -6.19 -11.19
N ASN A 15 18.43 -6.76 -10.01
CA ASN A 15 18.99 -8.03 -9.64
C ASN A 15 17.91 -9.09 -9.82
N SER A 16 18.10 -9.86 -10.88
CA SER A 16 17.49 -11.16 -11.12
C SER A 16 17.50 -11.99 -9.85
N ILE A 17 16.36 -12.11 -9.18
CA ILE A 17 16.14 -13.16 -8.19
C ILE A 17 15.77 -14.42 -8.97
N MET A 18 16.79 -15.08 -9.52
CA MET A 18 16.73 -16.50 -9.80
C MET A 18 17.88 -17.13 -9.03
N SER A 19 17.58 -17.68 -7.86
CA SER A 19 18.40 -18.70 -7.24
C SER A 19 17.76 -20.04 -7.55
N GLU A 20 18.47 -20.86 -8.33
CA GLU A 20 18.18 -22.28 -8.50
C GLU A 20 18.22 -22.96 -7.14
N ASP A 21 17.06 -23.42 -6.66
CA ASP A 21 16.93 -24.66 -5.91
C ASP A 21 15.45 -25.09 -5.85
N SER A 22 15.23 -26.34 -6.23
CA SER A 22 13.94 -26.96 -6.52
C SER A 22 13.04 -27.13 -5.28
N LYS A 23 11.88 -26.45 -5.26
CA LYS A 23 10.62 -26.98 -4.72
C LYS A 23 9.46 -26.44 -5.55
N SER A 24 8.56 -27.32 -5.99
CA SER A 24 7.30 -26.99 -6.66
C SER A 24 6.38 -26.20 -5.73
N GLY A 25 6.63 -24.89 -5.57
CA GLY A 25 5.74 -23.93 -4.95
C GLY A 25 5.11 -23.05 -6.02
N ARG A 26 3.82 -22.72 -5.89
CA ARG A 26 3.24 -21.67 -6.72
C ARG A 26 3.89 -20.35 -6.31
N HIS A 27 4.57 -19.71 -7.25
CA HIS A 27 5.12 -18.38 -7.08
C HIS A 27 4.11 -17.37 -7.63
N SER A 28 3.69 -16.45 -6.77
CA SER A 28 2.84 -15.33 -7.15
C SER A 28 3.60 -14.03 -6.96
N PHE A 29 3.42 -13.08 -7.87
CA PHE A 29 4.06 -11.77 -7.79
C PHE A 29 3.05 -10.65 -7.99
N ILE A 30 3.35 -9.49 -7.41
CA ILE A 30 2.68 -8.22 -7.67
C ILE A 30 3.76 -7.28 -8.18
N GLN A 31 3.58 -6.73 -9.38
CA GLN A 31 4.46 -5.71 -9.92
C GLN A 31 3.79 -4.34 -9.78
N LEU A 32 4.53 -3.38 -9.22
CA LEU A 32 4.09 -2.00 -9.03
C LEU A 32 4.95 -1.08 -9.90
N ASN A 33 4.31 -0.32 -10.78
CA ASN A 33 4.96 0.69 -11.61
C ASN A 33 4.49 2.07 -11.14
N ILE A 34 5.40 2.87 -10.58
CA ILE A 34 5.10 4.22 -10.08
C ILE A 34 5.86 5.24 -10.94
N ALA A 35 5.11 6.11 -11.62
CA ALA A 35 5.66 7.27 -12.31
C ALA A 35 5.63 8.48 -11.37
N LEU A 36 6.77 9.17 -11.24
CA LEU A 36 6.94 10.36 -10.41
C LEU A 36 7.24 11.58 -11.28
N ASP A 37 6.79 12.75 -10.83
CA ASP A 37 7.14 14.03 -11.45
C ASP A 37 8.54 14.52 -11.05
N ALA A 38 8.93 15.69 -11.55
CA ALA A 38 10.21 16.34 -11.23
C ALA A 38 10.41 16.69 -9.74
N ASN A 39 9.33 16.71 -8.95
CA ASN A 39 9.33 16.94 -7.51
C ASN A 39 9.16 15.65 -6.69
N HIS A 40 9.21 14.48 -7.33
CA HIS A 40 9.00 13.16 -6.73
C HIS A 40 7.57 12.92 -6.23
N ILE A 41 6.57 13.59 -6.81
CA ILE A 41 5.15 13.37 -6.52
C ILE A 41 4.60 12.31 -7.49
N PRO A 42 3.86 11.29 -7.02
CA PRO A 42 3.23 10.30 -7.89
C PRO A 42 2.25 10.92 -8.89
N GLU A 43 2.44 10.61 -10.18
CA GLU A 43 1.52 10.99 -11.26
C GLU A 43 0.67 9.81 -11.72
N ASN A 44 1.28 8.63 -11.79
CA ASN A 44 0.59 7.40 -12.18
C ASN A 44 1.07 6.23 -11.33
N ILE A 45 0.14 5.40 -10.88
CA ILE A 45 0.40 4.12 -10.21
C ILE A 45 -0.28 3.04 -11.03
N GLN A 46 0.49 2.07 -11.52
CA GLN A 46 -0.04 0.87 -12.17
C GLN A 46 0.41 -0.36 -11.42
N TRP A 47 -0.44 -1.39 -11.42
CA TRP A 47 -0.10 -2.67 -10.83
C TRP A 47 -0.60 -3.84 -11.67
N GLU A 48 0.09 -4.97 -11.55
CA GLU A 48 -0.35 -6.26 -12.10
C GLU A 48 -0.03 -7.35 -11.07
N ALA A 49 -0.83 -8.42 -11.06
CA ALA A 49 -0.56 -9.59 -10.25
C ALA A 49 -0.57 -10.84 -11.13
N SER A 50 0.31 -11.80 -10.85
CA SER A 50 0.42 -13.05 -11.62
C SER A 50 -0.84 -13.91 -11.63
N ASP A 51 -1.70 -13.71 -10.63
CA ASP A 51 -2.89 -14.51 -10.37
C ASP A 51 -4.19 -13.76 -10.68
N ASP A 52 -4.09 -12.47 -10.97
CA ASP A 52 -5.19 -11.65 -11.47
C ASP A 52 -5.07 -11.57 -13.00
N GLY A 53 -6.18 -11.33 -13.70
CA GLY A 53 -6.23 -11.39 -15.17
C GLY A 53 -5.07 -10.68 -15.89
N GLN A 54 -4.75 -11.09 -17.11
CA GLN A 54 -3.67 -10.44 -17.88
C GLN A 54 -3.96 -8.93 -18.06
N GLY A 55 -3.08 -8.06 -17.57
CA GLY A 55 -3.14 -6.62 -17.83
C GLY A 55 -2.52 -5.76 -16.75
N LEU A 56 -2.15 -4.53 -17.12
CA LEU A 56 -1.80 -3.47 -16.18
C LEU A 56 -3.08 -2.76 -15.72
N HIS A 57 -3.22 -2.60 -14.41
CA HIS A 57 -4.34 -1.91 -13.77
C HIS A 57 -3.90 -0.56 -13.21
N ASP A 58 -4.63 0.50 -13.54
CA ASP A 58 -4.39 1.81 -12.98
C ASP A 58 -4.96 1.91 -11.55
N ALA A 59 -4.23 2.60 -10.67
CA ALA A 59 -4.64 2.94 -9.33
C ALA A 59 -4.38 4.42 -9.04
N LYS A 60 -5.24 5.02 -8.23
CA LYS A 60 -5.04 6.40 -7.76
C LYS A 60 -4.28 6.48 -6.43
N ALA A 61 -4.23 5.39 -5.67
CA ALA A 61 -3.51 5.30 -4.39
C ALA A 61 -3.18 3.86 -4.01
N MET A 62 -2.21 3.72 -3.10
CA MET A 62 -1.86 2.47 -2.44
C MET A 62 -1.38 2.73 -1.00
N LEU A 63 -1.67 1.79 -0.11
CA LEU A 63 -1.05 1.66 1.21
C LEU A 63 -0.33 0.31 1.24
N LEU A 64 0.99 0.31 1.35
CA LEU A 64 1.79 -0.89 1.42
C LEU A 64 2.55 -0.95 2.74
N GLY A 65 2.17 -1.89 3.59
CA GLY A 65 2.88 -2.21 4.83
C GLY A 65 3.73 -3.47 4.67
N LEU A 66 4.99 -3.41 5.08
CA LEU A 66 5.92 -4.52 5.14
C LEU A 66 6.43 -4.66 6.57
N TRP A 67 6.51 -5.90 7.08
CA TRP A 67 7.15 -6.18 8.37
C TRP A 67 8.59 -6.62 8.13
N ASP A 68 9.57 -5.81 8.55
CA ASP A 68 10.98 -6.18 8.50
C ASP A 68 11.32 -7.01 9.74
N THR A 69 11.56 -8.31 9.54
CA THR A 69 11.91 -9.24 10.61
C THR A 69 13.28 -8.96 11.21
N LYS A 70 14.24 -8.43 10.45
CA LYS A 70 15.60 -8.14 10.93
C LYS A 70 15.61 -6.96 11.89
N GLN A 71 14.81 -5.95 11.58
CA GLN A 71 14.68 -4.74 12.40
C GLN A 71 13.50 -4.80 13.37
N SER A 72 12.63 -5.81 13.26
CA SER A 72 11.41 -5.97 14.05
C SER A 72 10.55 -4.71 14.04
N ASN A 73 10.37 -4.13 12.86
CA ASN A 73 9.58 -2.92 12.68
C ASN A 73 8.72 -2.99 11.40
N GLY A 74 7.73 -2.10 11.34
CA GLY A 74 6.94 -1.88 10.13
C GLY A 74 7.60 -0.83 9.23
N ILE A 75 7.62 -1.10 7.94
CA ILE A 75 7.95 -0.15 6.88
C ILE A 75 6.67 0.10 6.09
N SER A 76 6.28 1.37 5.92
CA SER A 76 5.14 1.72 5.08
C SER A 76 5.57 2.54 3.86
N ILE A 77 4.87 2.31 2.75
CA ILE A 77 4.92 3.12 1.54
C ILE A 77 3.48 3.50 1.22
N ASP A 78 3.17 4.78 1.44
CA ASP A 78 1.84 5.33 1.27
C ASP A 78 1.87 6.34 0.12
N LEU A 79 1.17 6.04 -0.98
CA LEU A 79 1.19 6.86 -2.19
C LEU A 79 -0.23 7.19 -2.64
N TRP A 80 -0.41 8.39 -3.15
CA TRP A 80 -1.60 8.80 -3.90
C TRP A 80 -1.19 9.72 -5.05
N THR A 81 -1.93 9.62 -6.15
CA THR A 81 -1.77 10.48 -7.32
C THR A 81 -2.36 11.86 -7.05
N LYS A 82 -1.89 12.87 -7.79
CA LYS A 82 -2.42 14.24 -7.71
C LYS A 82 -3.91 14.35 -8.08
N GLU A 83 -4.41 13.40 -8.89
CA GLU A 83 -5.79 13.37 -9.37
C GLU A 83 -6.77 12.80 -8.35
N MET A 84 -6.27 12.16 -7.28
CA MET A 84 -7.13 11.64 -6.23
C MET A 84 -7.73 12.81 -5.43
N THR A 85 -9.05 12.88 -5.42
CA THR A 85 -9.79 13.92 -4.70
C THR A 85 -9.84 13.63 -3.20
N ILE A 86 -9.99 14.67 -2.37
CA ILE A 86 -10.14 14.52 -0.92
C ILE A 86 -11.29 13.57 -0.53
N PRO A 87 -12.49 13.64 -1.16
CA PRO A 87 -13.56 12.67 -0.88
C PRO A 87 -13.17 11.23 -1.21
N GLU A 88 -12.48 10.99 -2.33
CA GLU A 88 -11.96 9.65 -2.67
C GLU A 88 -10.94 9.18 -1.62
N MET A 89 -10.08 10.07 -1.10
CA MET A 89 -9.13 9.73 -0.03
C MET A 89 -9.86 9.31 1.25
N HIS A 90 -10.89 10.04 1.68
CA HIS A 90 -11.67 9.65 2.85
C HIS A 90 -12.32 8.28 2.69
N ILE A 91 -12.90 8.00 1.52
CA ILE A 91 -13.49 6.69 1.20
C ILE A 91 -12.42 5.59 1.23
N PHE A 92 -11.25 5.85 0.63
CA PHE A 92 -10.14 4.89 0.60
C PHE A 92 -9.63 4.54 2.00
N PHE A 93 -9.46 5.53 2.89
CA PHE A 93 -9.06 5.28 4.27
C PHE A 93 -10.15 4.52 5.06
N TYR A 94 -11.41 4.87 4.88
CA TYR A 94 -12.51 4.15 5.51
C TYR A 94 -12.54 2.67 5.11
N GLN A 95 -12.44 2.38 3.81
CA GLN A 95 -12.39 1.02 3.29
C GLN A 95 -11.15 0.27 3.78
N SER A 96 -10.00 0.93 3.83
CA SER A 96 -8.75 0.35 4.33
C SER A 96 -8.89 -0.06 5.80
N LEU A 97 -9.48 0.78 6.64
CA LEU A 97 -9.72 0.47 8.07
C LEU A 97 -10.68 -0.71 8.25
N LEU A 98 -11.73 -0.81 7.41
CA LEU A 98 -12.62 -1.97 7.43
C LEU A 98 -11.90 -3.26 7.00
N SER A 99 -11.07 -3.19 5.95
CA SER A 99 -10.27 -4.33 5.50
C SER A 99 -9.24 -4.78 6.55
N MET A 100 -8.64 -3.84 7.26
CA MET A 100 -7.74 -4.12 8.39
C MET A 100 -8.49 -4.82 9.54
N SER A 101 -9.74 -4.42 9.81
CA SER A 101 -10.59 -5.13 10.79
C SER A 101 -10.79 -6.60 10.41
N ASP A 102 -11.14 -6.90 9.16
CA ASP A 102 -11.30 -8.28 8.71
C ASP A 102 -9.97 -9.05 8.79
N THR A 103 -8.87 -8.37 8.45
CA THR A 103 -7.53 -8.96 8.42
C THR A 103 -7.03 -9.32 9.81
N ILE A 104 -7.18 -8.43 10.81
CA ILE A 104 -6.70 -8.72 12.17
C ILE A 104 -7.48 -9.88 12.78
N VAL A 105 -8.81 -9.93 12.60
CA VAL A 105 -9.64 -11.04 13.10
C VAL A 105 -9.22 -12.35 12.45
N ARG A 106 -9.01 -12.37 11.13
CA ARG A 106 -8.53 -13.56 10.43
C ARG A 106 -7.14 -14.01 10.88
N ALA A 107 -6.25 -13.07 11.20
CA ALA A 107 -4.87 -13.35 11.56
C ALA A 107 -4.69 -13.81 13.01
N THR A 108 -5.43 -13.21 13.96
CA THR A 108 -5.25 -13.47 15.40
C THR A 108 -6.39 -14.24 16.04
N GLN A 109 -7.54 -14.36 15.36
CA GLN A 109 -8.79 -14.94 15.89
C GLN A 109 -9.38 -14.15 17.08
N GLU A 110 -9.06 -12.86 17.18
CA GLU A 110 -9.56 -11.97 18.24
C GLU A 110 -10.63 -11.01 17.70
N PRO A 111 -11.94 -11.32 17.83
CA PRO A 111 -13.01 -10.51 17.26
C PRO A 111 -13.08 -9.09 17.86
N GLU A 112 -12.75 -8.94 19.14
CA GLU A 112 -12.80 -7.65 19.84
C GLU A 112 -11.85 -6.61 19.22
N LEU A 113 -10.65 -7.03 18.79
CA LEU A 113 -9.71 -6.15 18.09
C LEU A 113 -10.27 -5.71 16.73
N GLY A 114 -10.93 -6.61 16.02
CA GLY A 114 -11.64 -6.28 14.79
C GLY A 114 -12.72 -5.22 15.00
N GLU A 115 -13.55 -5.39 16.05
CA GLU A 115 -14.61 -4.44 16.37
C GLU A 115 -14.05 -3.03 16.66
N MET A 116 -12.92 -2.92 17.34
CA MET A 116 -12.26 -1.63 17.57
C MET A 116 -11.96 -0.89 16.25
N PHE A 117 -11.41 -1.59 15.24
CA PHE A 117 -11.17 -1.00 13.92
C PHE A 117 -12.46 -0.58 13.21
N ARG A 118 -13.53 -1.40 13.25
CA ARG A 118 -14.82 -1.04 12.61
C ARG A 118 -15.48 0.15 13.27
N ASN A 119 -15.45 0.20 14.61
CA ASN A 119 -16.04 1.29 15.38
C ASN A 119 -15.31 2.61 15.10
N PHE A 120 -13.98 2.56 15.00
CA PHE A 120 -13.18 3.70 14.59
C PHE A 120 -13.50 4.14 13.16
N ALA A 121 -13.50 3.21 12.19
CA ALA A 121 -13.84 3.50 10.80
C ALA A 121 -15.23 4.16 10.66
N THR A 122 -16.22 3.64 11.40
CA THR A 122 -17.58 4.19 11.40
C THR A 122 -17.61 5.62 11.97
N SER A 123 -16.90 5.85 13.07
CA SER A 123 -16.79 7.18 13.68
C SER A 123 -16.07 8.17 12.77
N PHE A 124 -15.01 7.71 12.10
CA PHE A 124 -14.27 8.47 11.10
C PHE A 124 -15.19 8.97 9.98
N MET A 125 -15.96 8.08 9.33
CA MET A 125 -16.87 8.51 8.25
C MET A 125 -18.02 9.40 8.73
N LYS A 126 -18.57 9.15 9.92
CA LYS A 126 -19.55 10.07 10.52
C LYS A 126 -18.97 11.48 10.65
N LYS A 127 -17.72 11.60 11.12
CA LYS A 127 -17.05 12.89 11.27
C LYS A 127 -16.79 13.57 9.93
N VAL A 128 -16.30 12.83 8.94
CA VAL A 128 -16.10 13.32 7.56
C VAL A 128 -17.39 13.89 6.99
N ASN A 129 -18.48 13.13 7.08
CA ASN A 129 -19.78 13.53 6.53
C ASN A 129 -20.44 14.71 7.28
N THR A 130 -20.11 14.91 8.56
CA THR A 130 -20.64 16.02 9.37
C THR A 130 -19.83 17.31 9.18
N SER A 131 -18.60 17.20 8.68
CA SER A 131 -17.67 18.34 8.52
C SER A 131 -17.66 18.88 7.08
N THR A 132 -18.59 18.39 6.24
CA THR A 132 -18.85 18.84 4.87
C THR A 132 -20.20 19.57 4.86
#